data_AF-A0A7Y3RA19-F1
#
_entry.id   AF-A0A7Y3RA19-F1
#
_cell.length_a   1.000
_cell.length_b   1.000
_cell.length_c   1.000
_cell.angle_alpha   90.00
_cell.angle_beta   90.00
_cell.angle_gamma   90.00
#
_symmetry.space_group_name_H-M   'P 1'
#
loop_
_entity.id
_entity.type
_entity.pdbx_description
1 polymer ?
#
loop_
_entity_poly.entity_id
_entity_poly.type
_entity_poly.pdbx_seq_one_letter_code
_entity_poly.pdbx_strand_id
1 'polypeptide(L)'
;MELTIFKSIVYGELKPWASNAINDKFYRQNLSTNFIKPTPTINEYYKALKELHKDKPNLFKEDGLEIYMAQPNTDISHEILHPLVEVTLAEPITTTQKFYHFLIFNEAARLTDRVFKSMNKDIDEIQKKEIIQNVVKSCKDILFCIGTDQENFPKTELTAYVIPQLITNVIRFLIETEKLYPQYLADIPSTKNELFGELLKQPIPEINIEKTTPEFQTVHNILLGIDNYKFEKSNRFSFGFNGKTDNLKSVIFLLNRDIELLNEDKTTVDDLVSVLTSRDLKIGAAQIFIGCETLEFSYIVKKLELSFSNFNPTSIDSSNLFYSKKGNAIKKGSLYNANQREPYKKAEIDNIFNHL
;
A
#
# COMPACT_ATOMS: atom_id res chain seq x y z
N MET A 1 11.66 22.74 -8.17
CA MET A 1 10.23 22.69 -7.79
C MET A 1 10.10 23.28 -6.42
N GLU A 2 9.33 24.35 -6.28
CA GLU A 2 9.13 25.02 -5.00
C GLU A 2 8.09 24.28 -4.15
N LEU A 3 8.50 23.80 -2.97
CA LEU A 3 7.61 23.12 -2.01
C LEU A 3 6.90 24.16 -1.13
N THR A 4 6.16 25.09 -1.76
CA THR A 4 5.64 26.33 -1.15
C THR A 4 4.85 26.11 0.14
N ILE A 5 3.96 25.11 0.17
CA ILE A 5 3.15 24.81 1.37
C ILE A 5 4.04 24.29 2.51
N PHE A 6 4.95 23.34 2.23
CA PHE A 6 5.88 22.82 3.23
C PHE A 6 6.83 23.90 3.75
N LYS A 7 7.40 24.73 2.87
CA LYS A 7 8.22 25.89 3.25
C LYS A 7 7.42 26.89 4.10
N SER A 8 6.15 27.10 3.80
CA SER A 8 5.28 28.01 4.55
C SER A 8 4.98 27.53 5.98
N ILE A 9 4.95 26.21 6.21
CA ILE A 9 4.81 25.64 7.56
C ILE A 9 6.04 25.91 8.42
N VAL A 10 7.24 25.91 7.82
CA VAL A 10 8.49 26.18 8.56
C VAL A 10 8.76 27.68 8.69
N TYR A 11 8.66 28.42 7.59
CA TYR A 11 9.16 29.80 7.48
C TYR A 11 8.12 30.85 7.07
N GLY A 12 6.90 30.44 6.69
CA GLY A 12 5.87 31.34 6.15
C GLY A 12 4.65 31.55 7.05
N GLU A 13 3.49 31.62 6.39
CA GLU A 13 2.19 32.03 6.96
C GLU A 13 1.40 30.86 7.56
N LEU A 14 1.94 29.64 7.49
CA LEU A 14 1.36 28.41 8.02
C LEU A 14 2.17 27.85 9.19
N LYS A 15 2.98 28.67 9.86
CA LYS A 15 3.71 28.25 11.05
C LYS A 15 2.73 27.80 12.14
N PRO A 16 2.95 26.63 12.79
CA PRO A 16 2.11 26.19 13.89
C PRO A 16 2.21 27.09 15.13
N TRP A 17 3.22 27.98 15.19
CA TRP A 17 3.41 28.97 16.24
C TRP A 17 3.08 30.41 15.79
N ALA A 18 2.46 30.62 14.62
CA ALA A 18 1.93 31.93 14.28
C ALA A 18 0.80 32.33 15.25
N SER A 19 0.63 33.63 15.52
CA SER A 19 -0.35 34.14 16.48
C SER A 19 -1.80 33.75 16.15
N ASN A 20 -2.10 33.48 14.88
CA ASN A 20 -3.41 33.02 14.39
C ASN A 20 -3.45 31.51 14.06
N ALA A 21 -2.39 30.76 14.36
CA ALA A 21 -2.30 29.34 14.00
C ALA A 21 -3.30 28.48 14.77
N ILE A 22 -3.51 28.78 16.06
CA ILE A 22 -4.48 28.10 16.90
C ILE A 22 -5.84 28.79 16.69
N ASN A 23 -6.64 28.24 15.78
CA ASN A 23 -7.96 28.80 15.46
C ASN A 23 -8.99 27.68 15.25
N ASP A 24 -9.20 26.91 16.32
CA ASP A 24 -10.13 25.78 16.32
C ASP A 24 -11.55 26.19 15.88
N LYS A 25 -12.02 27.38 16.25
CA LYS A 25 -13.33 27.88 15.84
C LYS A 25 -13.39 28.06 14.32
N PHE A 26 -12.38 28.70 13.73
CA PHE A 26 -12.33 28.90 12.29
C PHE A 26 -12.26 27.58 11.53
N TYR A 27 -11.33 26.69 11.89
CA TYR A 27 -11.19 25.42 11.18
C TYR A 27 -12.40 24.50 11.38
N ARG A 28 -13.08 24.55 12.53
CA ARG A 28 -14.33 23.80 12.75
C ARG A 28 -15.44 24.25 11.81
N GLN A 29 -15.48 25.54 11.47
CA GLN A 29 -16.53 26.12 10.63
C GLN A 29 -16.21 26.02 9.14
N ASN A 30 -14.93 25.98 8.75
CA ASN A 30 -14.51 26.17 7.36
C ASN A 30 -13.79 24.94 6.74
N LEU A 31 -13.41 23.91 7.51
CA LEU A 31 -12.84 22.69 6.93
C LEU A 31 -13.90 21.91 6.14
N SER A 32 -13.71 21.82 4.83
CA SER A 32 -14.61 21.09 3.95
C SER A 32 -14.26 19.59 3.87
N THR A 33 -15.23 18.79 3.42
CA THR A 33 -14.99 17.36 3.12
C THR A 33 -13.90 17.18 2.08
N ASN A 34 -13.86 18.01 1.04
CA ASN A 34 -12.85 17.93 -0.02
C ASN A 34 -11.43 18.25 0.48
N PHE A 35 -11.31 19.06 1.53
CA PHE A 35 -10.01 19.29 2.18
C PHE A 35 -9.49 18.04 2.89
N ILE A 36 -10.39 17.27 3.53
CA ILE A 36 -10.06 16.11 4.36
C ILE A 36 -9.91 14.84 3.51
N LYS A 37 -10.90 14.59 2.63
CA LYS A 37 -11.01 13.42 1.76
C LYS A 37 -11.35 13.88 0.35
N PRO A 38 -10.35 14.38 -0.41
CA PRO A 38 -10.56 14.87 -1.76
C PRO A 38 -11.03 13.75 -2.69
N THR A 39 -12.10 13.99 -3.43
CA THR A 39 -12.63 13.12 -4.49
C THR A 39 -13.27 13.97 -5.59
N PRO A 40 -13.20 13.56 -6.89
CA PRO A 40 -12.54 12.37 -7.40
C PRO A 40 -11.03 12.55 -7.66
N THR A 41 -10.46 13.75 -7.50
CA THR A 41 -9.02 14.02 -7.74
C THR A 41 -8.38 14.72 -6.55
N ILE A 42 -7.06 14.58 -6.40
CA ILE A 42 -6.30 15.24 -5.32
C ILE A 42 -6.32 16.78 -5.45
N ASN A 43 -6.60 17.30 -6.64
CA ASN A 43 -6.76 18.74 -6.88
C ASN A 43 -7.98 19.35 -6.18
N GLU A 44 -8.98 18.54 -5.80
CA GLU A 44 -10.12 19.03 -5.00
C GLU A 44 -9.69 19.50 -3.61
N TYR A 45 -8.66 18.88 -3.03
CA TYR A 45 -8.04 19.37 -1.80
C TYR A 45 -7.40 20.74 -2.03
N TYR A 46 -6.67 20.91 -3.14
CA TYR A 46 -5.98 22.17 -3.42
C TYR A 46 -6.94 23.33 -3.69
N LYS A 47 -8.08 23.07 -4.35
CA LYS A 47 -9.19 24.03 -4.48
C LYS A 47 -9.75 24.40 -3.11
N ALA A 48 -10.02 23.41 -2.26
CA ALA A 48 -10.51 23.66 -0.90
C ALA A 48 -9.51 24.47 -0.05
N LEU A 49 -8.21 24.19 -0.17
CA LEU A 49 -7.15 24.96 0.49
C LEU A 49 -7.11 26.42 -0.01
N LYS A 50 -7.25 26.64 -1.32
CA LYS A 50 -7.34 27.98 -1.93
C LYS A 50 -8.51 28.79 -1.37
N GLU A 51 -9.68 28.18 -1.23
CA GLU A 51 -10.84 28.86 -0.64
C GLU A 51 -10.65 29.14 0.86
N LEU A 52 -10.09 28.17 1.60
CA LEU A 52 -9.85 28.30 3.04
C LEU A 52 -8.83 29.41 3.38
N HIS A 53 -7.85 29.63 2.52
CA HIS A 53 -6.79 30.64 2.68
C HIS A 53 -6.73 31.62 1.52
N LYS A 54 -7.87 32.04 1.00
CA LYS A 54 -7.96 33.02 -0.10
C LYS A 54 -7.29 34.37 0.21
N ASP A 55 -7.14 34.68 1.50
CA ASP A 55 -6.44 35.85 2.01
C ASP A 55 -4.91 35.73 1.95
N LYS A 56 -4.37 34.53 1.64
CA LYS A 56 -2.93 34.23 1.58
C LYS A 56 -2.50 33.79 0.17
N PRO A 57 -2.52 34.70 -0.83
CA PRO A 57 -2.24 34.35 -2.23
C PRO A 57 -0.82 33.80 -2.44
N ASN A 58 0.13 34.14 -1.56
CA ASN A 58 1.51 33.67 -1.65
C ASN A 58 1.64 32.14 -1.50
N LEU A 59 0.68 31.47 -0.86
CA LEU A 59 0.64 30.01 -0.73
C LEU A 59 0.40 29.30 -2.07
N PHE A 60 -0.10 30.04 -3.08
CA PHE A 60 -0.59 29.48 -4.33
C PHE A 60 0.18 29.96 -5.55
N LYS A 61 1.42 30.40 -5.33
CA LYS A 61 2.37 30.69 -6.41
C LYS A 61 2.74 29.41 -7.14
N GLU A 62 3.12 29.60 -8.40
CA GLU A 62 3.63 28.54 -9.27
C GLU A 62 4.81 27.82 -8.61
N ASP A 63 4.81 26.49 -8.70
CA ASP A 63 5.85 25.64 -8.10
C ASP A 63 6.97 25.30 -9.10
N GLY A 64 6.88 25.82 -10.32
CA GLY A 64 7.85 25.66 -11.40
C GLY A 64 7.55 24.46 -12.29
N LEU A 65 6.52 23.67 -12.00
CA LEU A 65 6.09 22.58 -12.89
C LEU A 65 5.13 23.03 -14.00
N GLU A 66 4.60 24.25 -13.91
CA GLU A 66 3.61 24.82 -14.83
C GLU A 66 4.08 24.78 -16.29
N ILE A 67 5.36 25.06 -16.54
CA ILE A 67 5.96 25.03 -17.87
C ILE A 67 5.92 23.64 -18.53
N TYR A 68 6.05 22.58 -17.72
CA TYR A 68 5.96 21.19 -18.17
C TYR A 68 4.49 20.80 -18.31
N MET A 69 3.66 21.17 -17.34
CA MET A 69 2.22 20.87 -17.37
C MET A 69 1.50 21.47 -18.57
N ALA A 70 2.02 22.55 -19.16
CA ALA A 70 1.51 23.17 -20.38
C ALA A 70 1.84 22.38 -21.68
N GLN A 71 2.78 21.42 -21.63
CA GLN A 71 3.13 20.60 -22.78
C GLN A 71 2.03 19.58 -23.11
N PRO A 72 2.01 19.02 -24.34
CA PRO A 72 1.07 17.97 -24.74
C PRO A 72 1.13 16.77 -23.80
N ASN A 73 -0.02 16.12 -23.60
CA ASN A 73 -0.10 14.87 -22.85
C ASN A 73 0.46 13.73 -23.68
N THR A 74 1.08 12.75 -23.03
CA THR A 74 1.23 11.41 -23.61
C THR A 74 -0.08 10.62 -23.45
N ASP A 75 -0.09 9.36 -23.89
CA ASP A 75 -1.25 8.47 -23.75
C ASP A 75 -1.51 8.00 -22.29
N ILE A 76 -0.63 8.36 -21.35
CA ILE A 76 -0.73 7.96 -19.95
C ILE A 76 -1.66 8.92 -19.19
N SER A 77 -2.75 8.38 -18.64
CA SER A 77 -3.69 9.10 -17.78
C SER A 77 -3.98 8.30 -16.51
N HIS A 78 -3.54 8.83 -15.36
CA HIS A 78 -3.81 8.27 -14.04
C HIS A 78 -3.85 9.40 -12.99
N GLU A 79 -4.66 9.22 -11.94
CA GLU A 79 -4.82 10.17 -10.85
C GLU A 79 -4.28 9.54 -9.55
N ILE A 80 -3.27 10.18 -8.95
CA ILE A 80 -2.71 9.72 -7.67
C ILE A 80 -3.42 10.44 -6.52
N LEU A 81 -4.30 9.71 -5.84
CA LEU A 81 -5.11 10.22 -4.72
C LEU A 81 -4.55 9.88 -3.34
N HIS A 82 -3.70 8.87 -3.27
CA HIS A 82 -3.30 8.23 -2.03
C HIS A 82 -1.79 8.02 -1.97
N PRO A 83 -1.21 7.85 -0.77
CA PRO A 83 0.19 7.50 -0.60
C PRO A 83 0.62 6.28 -1.40
N LEU A 84 1.78 6.40 -2.04
CA LEU A 84 2.47 5.29 -2.69
C LEU A 84 3.44 4.60 -1.72
N VAL A 85 3.86 5.30 -0.66
CA VAL A 85 4.63 4.73 0.45
C VAL A 85 3.82 4.79 1.73
N GLU A 86 3.85 3.72 2.51
CA GLU A 86 3.17 3.65 3.81
C GLU A 86 3.76 4.68 4.79
N VAL A 87 2.90 5.36 5.53
CA VAL A 87 3.28 6.30 6.58
C VAL A 87 2.43 6.08 7.83
N THR A 88 3.06 6.23 8.98
CA THR A 88 2.39 6.25 10.29
C THR A 88 2.40 7.67 10.81
N LEU A 89 1.22 8.26 10.98
CA LEU A 89 1.05 9.63 11.48
C LEU A 89 0.25 9.60 12.80
N ALA A 90 0.51 10.57 13.67
CA ALA A 90 -0.26 10.74 14.89
C ALA A 90 -1.67 11.27 14.58
N GLU A 91 -2.68 10.66 15.18
CA GLU A 91 -4.08 11.09 15.04
C GLU A 91 -4.27 12.51 15.63
N PRO A 92 -5.00 13.41 14.93
CA PRO A 92 -5.28 14.75 15.41
C PRO A 92 -6.31 14.73 16.55
N ILE A 93 -6.00 15.39 17.66
CA ILE A 93 -6.93 15.54 18.80
C ILE A 93 -7.66 16.89 18.81
N THR A 94 -7.13 17.92 18.14
CA THR A 94 -7.79 19.23 17.99
C THR A 94 -8.19 19.51 16.55
N THR A 95 -9.03 20.53 16.34
CA THR A 95 -9.45 20.89 14.98
C THR A 95 -8.32 21.55 14.19
N THR A 96 -7.46 22.32 14.86
CA THR A 96 -6.24 22.88 14.29
C THR A 96 -5.25 21.78 13.92
N GLN A 97 -5.04 20.78 14.78
CA GLN A 97 -4.22 19.62 14.44
C GLN A 97 -4.80 18.87 13.23
N LYS A 98 -6.13 18.70 13.18
CA LYS A 98 -6.82 18.09 12.04
C LYS A 98 -6.56 18.86 10.74
N PHE A 99 -6.58 20.19 10.78
CA PHE A 99 -6.19 21.00 9.62
C PHE A 99 -4.77 20.68 9.15
N TYR A 100 -3.77 20.73 10.04
CA TYR A 100 -2.38 20.45 9.65
C TYR A 100 -2.15 19.01 9.19
N HIS A 101 -2.83 18.04 9.81
CA HIS A 101 -2.76 16.64 9.42
C HIS A 101 -3.15 16.47 7.96
N PHE A 102 -4.34 16.94 7.56
CA PHE A 102 -4.82 16.81 6.19
C PHE A 102 -4.13 17.77 5.22
N LEU A 103 -3.70 18.96 5.65
CA LEU A 103 -2.85 19.86 4.87
C LEU A 103 -1.59 19.13 4.40
N ILE A 104 -0.83 18.58 5.34
CA ILE A 104 0.47 17.97 5.05
C ILE A 104 0.29 16.66 4.27
N PHE A 105 -0.66 15.82 4.69
CA PHE A 105 -0.90 14.51 4.09
C PHE A 105 -1.38 14.61 2.63
N ASN A 106 -2.35 15.48 2.36
CA ASN A 106 -2.90 15.65 1.02
C ASN A 106 -1.97 16.47 0.13
N GLU A 107 -1.20 17.42 0.69
CA GLU A 107 -0.18 18.13 -0.09
C GLU A 107 0.90 17.18 -0.61
N ALA A 108 1.39 16.24 0.21
CA ALA A 108 2.35 15.23 -0.29
C ALA A 108 1.78 14.42 -1.45
N ALA A 109 0.52 13.95 -1.35
CA ALA A 109 -0.14 13.25 -2.45
C ALA A 109 -0.31 14.14 -3.70
N ARG A 110 -0.65 15.42 -3.53
CA ARG A 110 -0.78 16.40 -4.63
C ARG A 110 0.55 16.60 -5.35
N LEU A 111 1.64 16.71 -4.60
CA LEU A 111 2.98 16.90 -5.17
C LEU A 111 3.41 15.64 -5.95
N THR A 112 3.16 14.44 -5.41
CA THR A 112 3.40 13.17 -6.14
C THR A 112 2.60 13.10 -7.43
N ASP A 113 1.30 13.41 -7.40
CA ASP A 113 0.43 13.46 -8.59
C ASP A 113 0.93 14.49 -9.62
N ARG A 114 1.35 15.67 -9.17
CA ARG A 114 1.88 16.71 -10.07
C ARG A 114 3.19 16.32 -10.73
N VAL A 115 4.12 15.72 -9.99
CA VAL A 115 5.36 15.18 -10.56
C VAL A 115 5.02 14.09 -11.59
N PHE A 116 4.15 13.14 -11.22
CA PHE A 116 3.71 12.08 -12.15
C PHE A 116 3.11 12.65 -13.44
N LYS A 117 2.18 13.60 -13.34
CA LYS A 117 1.57 14.23 -14.52
C LYS A 117 2.59 15.00 -15.36
N SER A 118 3.56 15.66 -14.73
CA SER A 118 4.61 16.41 -15.43
C SER A 118 5.59 15.48 -16.16
N MET A 119 5.95 14.34 -15.55
CA MET A 119 6.82 13.32 -16.14
C MET A 119 6.16 12.60 -17.33
N ASN A 120 4.82 12.57 -17.37
CA ASN A 120 4.01 12.01 -18.45
C ASN A 120 3.57 13.07 -19.48
N LYS A 121 4.29 14.18 -19.58
CA LYS A 121 4.18 15.11 -20.68
C LYS A 121 5.16 14.78 -21.79
N ASP A 122 4.87 15.29 -22.98
CA ASP A 122 5.79 15.24 -24.12
C ASP A 122 6.94 16.23 -23.89
N ILE A 123 7.89 15.79 -23.05
CA ILE A 123 9.10 16.51 -22.65
C ILE A 123 10.31 15.60 -22.78
N ASP A 124 11.48 16.19 -23.06
CA ASP A 124 12.70 15.45 -23.29
C ASP A 124 13.30 14.85 -21.99
N GLU A 125 14.27 13.96 -22.14
CA GLU A 125 14.93 13.30 -21.01
C GLU A 125 15.69 14.27 -20.09
N ILE A 126 16.22 15.37 -20.62
CA ILE A 126 16.95 16.37 -19.83
C ILE A 126 15.99 17.08 -18.90
N GLN A 127 14.81 17.46 -19.41
CA GLN A 127 13.75 18.08 -18.63
C GLN A 127 13.21 17.12 -17.55
N LYS A 128 12.99 15.85 -17.89
CA LYS A 128 12.61 14.81 -16.90
C LYS A 128 13.63 14.68 -15.79
N LYS A 129 14.92 14.65 -16.13
CA LYS A 129 16.02 14.61 -15.16
C LYS A 129 16.03 15.86 -14.27
N GLU A 130 15.85 17.04 -14.85
CA GLU A 130 15.80 18.30 -14.11
C GLU A 130 14.65 18.33 -13.09
N ILE A 131 13.45 17.87 -13.47
CA ILE A 131 12.29 17.79 -12.57
C ILE A 131 12.65 16.94 -11.34
N ILE A 132 13.13 15.72 -11.55
CA ILE A 132 13.42 14.77 -10.48
C ILE A 132 14.54 15.28 -9.57
N GLN A 133 15.63 15.80 -10.14
CA GLN A 133 16.74 16.36 -9.36
C GLN A 133 16.30 17.56 -8.52
N ASN A 134 15.47 18.44 -9.08
CA ASN A 134 14.94 19.59 -8.36
C ASN A 134 13.99 19.18 -7.22
N VAL A 135 13.19 18.13 -7.39
CA VAL A 135 12.35 17.57 -6.32
C VAL A 135 13.22 17.02 -5.19
N VAL A 136 14.18 16.17 -5.52
CA VAL A 136 15.10 15.56 -4.54
C VAL A 136 15.83 16.63 -3.74
N LYS A 137 16.42 17.61 -4.43
CA LYS A 137 17.08 18.76 -3.80
C LYS A 137 16.14 19.51 -2.86
N SER A 138 14.93 19.84 -3.32
CA SER A 138 13.99 20.65 -2.53
C SER A 138 13.51 19.93 -1.27
N CYS A 139 13.31 18.61 -1.34
CA CYS A 139 12.99 17.80 -0.16
C CYS A 139 14.15 17.78 0.83
N LYS A 140 15.37 17.51 0.36
CA LYS A 140 16.58 17.47 1.21
C LYS A 140 16.86 18.83 1.85
N ASP A 141 16.70 19.93 1.10
CA ASP A 141 16.87 21.29 1.60
C ASP A 141 15.89 21.59 2.77
N ILE A 142 14.62 21.18 2.66
CA ILE A 142 13.65 21.36 3.76
C ILE A 142 14.03 20.52 4.97
N LEU A 143 14.42 19.26 4.79
CA LEU A 143 14.83 18.41 5.91
C LEU A 143 16.06 18.97 6.61
N PHE A 144 17.05 19.44 5.84
CA PHE A 144 18.24 20.12 6.36
C PHE A 144 17.90 21.39 7.15
N CYS A 145 17.02 22.22 6.61
CA CYS A 145 16.50 23.42 7.26
C CYS A 145 15.82 23.09 8.59
N ILE A 146 14.92 22.10 8.59
CA ILE A 146 14.25 21.63 9.81
C ILE A 146 15.28 21.13 10.83
N GLY A 147 16.23 20.28 10.43
CA GLY A 147 17.25 19.73 11.34
C GLY A 147 18.20 20.78 11.90
N THR A 148 18.50 21.83 11.12
CA THR A 148 19.34 22.95 11.55
C THR A 148 18.61 23.88 12.51
N ASP A 149 17.33 24.15 12.28
CA ASP A 149 16.58 25.15 13.04
C ASP A 149 15.70 24.55 14.15
N GLN A 150 15.62 23.22 14.29
CA GLN A 150 14.69 22.55 15.22
C GLN A 150 14.76 23.05 16.66
N GLU A 151 15.95 23.43 17.15
CA GLU A 151 16.13 23.95 18.50
C GLU A 151 15.52 25.34 18.71
N ASN A 152 15.38 26.11 17.62
CA ASN A 152 14.80 27.44 17.60
C ASN A 152 13.27 27.41 17.47
N PHE A 153 12.67 26.27 17.14
CA PHE A 153 11.21 26.16 17.04
C PHE A 153 10.56 26.25 18.43
N PRO A 154 9.44 27.00 18.56
CA PRO A 154 8.71 27.07 19.82
C PRO A 154 8.25 25.68 20.29
N LYS A 155 8.53 25.35 21.55
CA LYS A 155 8.18 24.06 22.17
C LYS A 155 6.71 24.02 22.61
N THR A 156 5.80 24.20 21.66
CA THR A 156 4.35 24.09 21.87
C THR A 156 3.83 22.72 21.46
N GLU A 157 2.69 22.30 22.02
CA GLU A 157 2.04 21.04 21.64
C GLU A 157 1.73 20.97 20.14
N LEU A 158 1.30 22.10 19.55
CA LEU A 158 1.00 22.15 18.11
C LEU A 158 2.29 21.99 17.27
N THR A 159 3.40 22.60 17.70
CA THR A 159 4.69 22.42 17.01
C THR A 159 5.19 20.98 17.09
N ALA A 160 5.10 20.39 18.29
CA ALA A 160 5.45 18.99 18.53
C ALA A 160 4.57 18.00 17.74
N TYR A 161 3.34 18.39 17.37
CA TYR A 161 2.47 17.62 16.50
C TYR A 161 2.79 17.83 15.01
N VAL A 162 2.95 19.07 14.58
CA VAL A 162 3.03 19.44 13.14
C VAL A 162 4.39 19.11 12.53
N ILE A 163 5.50 19.40 13.21
CA ILE A 163 6.84 19.23 12.64
C ILE A 163 7.17 17.76 12.34
N PRO A 164 6.91 16.78 13.24
CA PRO A 164 7.14 15.38 12.91
C PRO A 164 6.31 14.88 11.72
N GLN A 165 5.05 15.32 11.59
CA GLN A 165 4.23 14.94 10.44
C GLN A 165 4.73 15.57 9.14
N LEU A 166 5.22 16.81 9.18
CA LEU A 166 5.86 17.45 8.04
C LEU A 166 7.08 16.66 7.61
N ILE A 167 7.98 16.32 8.53
CA ILE A 167 9.17 15.49 8.26
C ILE A 167 8.77 14.18 7.58
N THR A 168 7.83 13.44 8.19
CA THR A 168 7.39 12.14 7.65
C THR A 168 6.84 12.25 6.23
N ASN A 169 6.05 13.29 5.93
CA ASN A 169 5.45 13.45 4.60
C ASN A 169 6.43 14.03 3.56
N VAL A 170 7.42 14.83 3.96
CA VAL A 170 8.52 15.25 3.07
C VAL A 170 9.38 14.04 2.70
N ILE A 171 9.73 13.20 3.68
CA ILE A 171 10.45 11.94 3.43
C ILE A 171 9.62 11.02 2.53
N ARG A 172 8.31 10.85 2.82
CA ARG A 172 7.41 10.08 1.95
C ARG A 172 7.47 10.56 0.51
N PHE A 173 7.26 11.85 0.26
CA PHE A 173 7.28 12.42 -1.10
C PHE A 173 8.64 12.20 -1.80
N LEU A 174 9.74 12.36 -1.07
CA LEU A 174 11.08 12.06 -1.57
C LEU A 174 11.22 10.59 -1.98
N ILE A 175 10.88 9.64 -1.10
CA ILE A 175 11.01 8.20 -1.37
C ILE A 175 10.08 7.76 -2.50
N GLU A 176 8.84 8.28 -2.56
CA GLU A 176 7.92 8.04 -3.67
C GLU A 176 8.55 8.47 -5.00
N THR A 177 9.19 9.64 -5.04
CA THR A 177 9.87 10.17 -6.23
C THR A 177 11.08 9.31 -6.61
N GLU A 178 11.97 9.00 -5.66
CA GLU A 178 13.19 8.22 -5.91
C GLU A 178 12.87 6.79 -6.37
N LYS A 179 11.82 6.17 -5.82
CA LYS A 179 11.41 4.81 -6.23
C LYS A 179 10.69 4.77 -7.58
N LEU A 180 9.92 5.80 -7.93
CA LEU A 180 9.25 5.86 -9.24
C LEU A 180 10.22 6.18 -10.38
N TYR A 181 11.27 6.96 -10.10
CA TYR A 181 12.14 7.54 -11.13
C TYR A 181 13.63 7.31 -10.89
N PRO A 182 14.09 6.08 -10.58
CA PRO A 182 15.48 5.82 -10.23
C PRO A 182 16.48 6.18 -11.34
N GLN A 183 16.07 6.09 -12.60
CA GLN A 183 16.90 6.39 -13.78
C GLN A 183 17.22 7.90 -13.95
N TYR A 184 16.45 8.77 -13.29
CA TYR A 184 16.60 10.22 -13.38
C TYR A 184 17.33 10.82 -12.17
N LEU A 185 17.77 9.99 -11.22
CA LEU A 185 18.55 10.43 -10.07
C LEU A 185 19.97 10.83 -10.48
N ALA A 186 20.51 11.86 -9.83
CA ALA A 186 21.92 12.24 -9.98
C ALA A 186 22.84 11.26 -9.23
N ASP A 187 22.39 10.85 -8.04
CA ASP A 187 23.12 10.04 -7.06
C ASP A 187 22.26 8.84 -6.65
N ILE A 188 22.81 7.98 -5.79
CA ILE A 188 22.06 6.88 -5.18
C ILE A 188 20.85 7.40 -4.38
N PRO A 189 19.76 6.62 -4.26
CA PRO A 189 18.61 6.98 -3.44
C PRO A 189 18.98 7.31 -1.99
N SER A 190 18.18 8.18 -1.37
CA SER A 190 18.44 8.66 -0.02
C SER A 190 18.37 7.55 1.01
N THR A 191 19.34 7.53 1.94
CA THR A 191 19.39 6.53 3.02
C THR A 191 18.79 7.06 4.31
N LYS A 192 18.35 6.17 5.21
CA LYS A 192 17.91 6.60 6.56
C LYS A 192 19.01 7.37 7.31
N ASN A 193 20.27 7.01 7.12
CA ASN A 193 21.39 7.69 7.78
C ASN A 193 21.53 9.12 7.28
N GLU A 194 21.44 9.34 5.97
CA GLU A 194 21.45 10.68 5.39
C GLU A 194 20.24 11.48 5.91
N LEU A 195 19.03 10.95 5.76
CA LEU A 195 17.80 11.65 6.09
C LEU A 195 17.71 12.04 7.58
N PHE A 196 17.93 11.06 8.47
CA PHE A 196 17.78 11.29 9.91
C PHE A 196 19.07 11.77 10.57
N GLY A 197 20.20 11.13 10.26
CA GLY A 197 21.48 11.44 10.92
C GLY A 197 22.11 12.73 10.42
N GLU A 198 22.18 12.93 9.10
CA GLU A 198 22.91 14.07 8.51
C GLU A 198 22.03 15.30 8.35
N LEU A 199 20.85 15.15 7.72
CA LEU A 199 19.97 16.28 7.42
C LEU A 199 19.17 16.72 8.66
N LEU A 200 18.46 15.78 9.31
CA LEU A 200 17.60 16.10 10.46
C LEU A 200 18.36 16.18 11.79
N LYS A 201 19.56 15.59 11.88
CA LYS A 201 20.33 15.48 13.14
C LYS A 201 19.52 14.80 14.26
N GLN A 202 18.77 13.76 13.89
CA GLN A 202 17.90 12.98 14.76
C GLN A 202 18.37 11.52 14.84
N PRO A 203 17.98 10.78 15.90
CA PRO A 203 18.19 9.34 15.96
C PRO A 203 17.54 8.63 14.76
N ILE A 204 18.25 7.65 14.19
CA ILE A 204 17.75 6.87 13.06
C ILE A 204 16.64 5.93 13.56
N PRO A 205 15.41 6.02 13.03
CA PRO A 205 14.31 5.20 13.51
C PRO A 205 14.35 3.78 12.91
N GLU A 206 13.87 2.81 13.68
CA GLU A 206 13.76 1.40 13.22
C GLU A 206 12.65 1.18 12.19
N ILE A 207 11.69 2.11 12.08
CA ILE A 207 10.54 2.02 11.17
C ILE A 207 10.96 1.84 9.71
N ASN A 208 10.21 1.06 8.95
CA ASN A 208 10.44 0.94 7.51
C ASN A 208 9.80 2.12 6.76
N ILE A 209 10.65 3.03 6.26
CA ILE A 209 10.21 4.22 5.48
C ILE A 209 10.07 3.93 3.98
N GLU A 210 10.36 2.71 3.54
CA GLU A 210 10.40 2.33 2.13
C GLU A 210 9.28 1.37 1.72
N LYS A 211 8.42 0.98 2.67
CA LYS A 211 7.34 0.03 2.40
C LYS A 211 6.31 0.67 1.46
N THR A 212 6.17 0.09 0.27
CA THR A 212 5.26 0.60 -0.77
C THR A 212 3.82 0.11 -0.55
N THR A 213 2.85 0.89 -1.04
CA THR A 213 1.43 0.53 -1.04
C THR A 213 1.06 -0.22 -2.32
N PRO A 214 -0.12 -0.86 -2.40
CA PRO A 214 -0.61 -1.44 -3.65
C PRO A 214 -0.72 -0.41 -4.79
N GLU A 215 -1.06 0.85 -4.46
CA GLU A 215 -1.17 1.94 -5.44
C GLU A 215 0.19 2.25 -6.08
N PHE A 216 1.30 2.14 -5.35
CA PHE A 216 2.64 2.27 -5.94
C PHE A 216 2.85 1.30 -7.09
N GLN A 217 2.46 0.03 -6.92
CA GLN A 217 2.65 -0.97 -7.96
C GLN A 217 1.83 -0.63 -9.20
N THR A 218 0.60 -0.13 -9.03
CA THR A 218 -0.24 0.37 -10.12
C THR A 218 0.48 1.48 -10.89
N VAL A 219 0.93 2.53 -10.19
CA VAL A 219 1.61 3.68 -10.81
C VAL A 219 2.93 3.28 -11.47
N HIS A 220 3.73 2.44 -10.81
CA HIS A 220 5.00 1.97 -11.35
C HIS A 220 4.82 1.14 -12.64
N ASN A 221 3.81 0.27 -12.67
CA ASN A 221 3.49 -0.51 -13.88
C ASN A 221 3.07 0.38 -15.05
N ILE A 222 2.30 1.44 -14.79
CA ILE A 222 1.91 2.44 -15.79
C ILE A 222 3.16 3.10 -16.39
N LEU A 223 4.11 3.53 -15.56
CA LEU A 223 5.34 4.19 -16.03
C LEU A 223 6.25 3.28 -16.86
N LEU A 224 6.24 1.97 -16.59
CA LEU A 224 7.01 1.00 -17.37
C LEU A 224 6.42 0.74 -18.76
N GLY A 225 5.32 1.40 -19.13
CA GLY A 225 4.62 1.13 -20.39
C GLY A 225 4.12 -0.31 -20.46
N ILE A 226 3.81 -0.91 -19.30
CA ILE A 226 3.17 -2.23 -19.23
C ILE A 226 1.70 -1.99 -19.61
N ASP A 227 1.46 -1.82 -20.91
CA ASP A 227 0.14 -1.67 -21.51
C ASP A 227 -0.76 -2.80 -21.02
N ASN A 228 -1.84 -2.46 -20.30
CA ASN A 228 -2.96 -3.36 -20.01
C ASN A 228 -2.55 -4.81 -19.75
N TYR A 229 -1.67 -5.05 -18.77
CA TYR A 229 -1.72 -6.33 -18.10
C TYR A 229 -3.03 -6.33 -17.29
N LYS A 230 -4.14 -6.78 -17.93
CA LYS A 230 -4.93 -7.82 -17.26
C LYS A 230 -3.86 -8.73 -16.70
N PHE A 231 -3.73 -8.86 -15.38
CA PHE A 231 -2.81 -9.84 -14.80
C PHE A 231 -2.83 -11.02 -15.76
N GLU A 232 -1.74 -11.30 -16.50
CA GLU A 232 -1.61 -12.68 -16.95
C GLU A 232 -1.74 -13.38 -15.62
N LYS A 233 -2.84 -14.14 -15.48
CA LYS A 233 -3.00 -15.08 -14.41
C LYS A 233 -1.61 -15.65 -14.28
N SER A 234 -0.98 -15.36 -13.16
CA SER A 234 0.36 -15.82 -12.90
C SER A 234 0.40 -17.25 -13.41
N ASN A 235 1.24 -17.55 -14.42
CA ASN A 235 1.35 -18.94 -14.89
C ASN A 235 1.81 -19.86 -13.75
N ARG A 236 2.23 -19.26 -12.62
CA ARG A 236 2.35 -19.90 -11.31
C ARG A 236 0.95 -20.20 -10.77
N PHE A 237 0.59 -21.47 -10.85
CA PHE A 237 -0.59 -21.99 -10.16
C PHE A 237 -0.29 -22.03 -8.66
N SER A 238 -1.13 -21.39 -7.84
CA SER A 238 -1.09 -21.52 -6.37
C SER A 238 -2.51 -21.52 -5.82
N PHE A 239 -2.67 -22.07 -4.62
CA PHE A 239 -3.95 -22.05 -3.90
C PHE A 239 -4.14 -20.75 -3.11
N GLY A 240 -3.05 -20.01 -2.86
CA GLY A 240 -3.06 -18.63 -2.39
C GLY A 240 -3.59 -18.47 -0.96
N PHE A 241 -3.05 -19.27 -0.04
CA PHE A 241 -3.30 -19.17 1.39
C PHE A 241 -2.84 -17.81 1.95
N ASN A 242 -3.69 -17.15 2.73
CA ASN A 242 -3.42 -15.82 3.29
C ASN A 242 -3.35 -15.78 4.83
N GLY A 243 -3.45 -16.94 5.49
CA GLY A 243 -3.41 -17.08 6.95
C GLY A 243 -2.04 -17.47 7.52
N LYS A 244 -2.01 -17.85 8.81
CA LYS A 244 -0.81 -18.37 9.49
C LYS A 244 -0.62 -19.86 9.18
N THR A 245 0.55 -20.24 8.66
CA THR A 245 0.85 -21.63 8.27
C THR A 245 0.74 -22.62 9.43
N ASP A 246 1.14 -22.22 10.63
CA ASP A 246 1.05 -23.09 11.82
C ASP A 246 -0.41 -23.44 12.15
N ASN A 247 -1.33 -22.48 12.06
CA ASN A 247 -2.77 -22.72 12.27
C ASN A 247 -3.31 -23.70 11.22
N LEU A 248 -2.95 -23.51 9.95
CA LEU A 248 -3.36 -24.41 8.87
C LEU A 248 -2.82 -25.82 9.10
N LYS A 249 -1.55 -25.95 9.50
CA LYS A 249 -0.93 -27.25 9.82
C LYS A 249 -1.64 -27.93 10.99
N SER A 250 -1.98 -27.20 12.05
CA SER A 250 -2.76 -27.73 13.18
C SER A 250 -4.14 -28.23 12.73
N VAL A 251 -4.85 -27.49 11.89
CA VAL A 251 -6.16 -27.90 11.39
C VAL A 251 -6.07 -29.11 10.48
N ILE A 252 -5.12 -29.14 9.54
CA ILE A 252 -4.93 -30.30 8.66
C ILE A 252 -4.54 -31.53 9.48
N PHE A 253 -3.71 -31.37 10.52
CA PHE A 253 -3.38 -32.46 11.43
C PHE A 253 -4.62 -33.00 12.16
N LEU A 254 -5.46 -32.13 12.71
CA LEU A 254 -6.71 -32.52 13.38
C LEU A 254 -7.69 -33.20 12.41
N LEU A 255 -7.85 -32.66 11.20
CA LEU A 255 -8.65 -33.29 10.15
C LEU A 255 -8.07 -34.67 9.82
N ASN A 256 -6.76 -34.79 9.62
CA ASN A 256 -6.18 -36.08 9.31
C ASN A 256 -6.42 -37.12 10.43
N ARG A 257 -6.25 -36.71 11.68
CA ARG A 257 -6.46 -37.57 12.86
C ARG A 257 -7.92 -37.98 13.06
N ASP A 258 -8.87 -37.05 12.93
CA ASP A 258 -10.25 -37.25 13.38
C ASP A 258 -11.17 -37.74 12.23
N ILE A 259 -10.84 -37.41 10.99
CA ILE A 259 -11.67 -37.73 9.82
C ILE A 259 -10.93 -38.50 8.73
N GLU A 260 -9.69 -38.93 8.97
CA GLU A 260 -8.84 -39.67 8.01
C GLU A 260 -8.70 -38.91 6.68
N LEU A 261 -8.44 -37.61 6.76
CA LEU A 261 -8.39 -36.72 5.58
C LEU A 261 -7.45 -37.25 4.49
N LEU A 262 -6.27 -37.76 4.84
CA LEU A 262 -5.25 -38.21 3.90
C LEU A 262 -5.07 -39.73 3.94
N ASN A 263 -4.67 -40.29 2.80
CA ASN A 263 -4.15 -41.64 2.76
C ASN A 263 -2.69 -41.60 3.24
N GLU A 264 -2.46 -41.95 4.50
CA GLU A 264 -1.15 -41.85 5.15
C GLU A 264 -0.07 -42.73 4.52
N ASP A 265 -0.44 -43.78 3.77
CA ASP A 265 0.52 -44.61 3.02
C ASP A 265 1.13 -43.86 1.81
N LYS A 266 0.52 -42.75 1.38
CA LYS A 266 0.88 -42.02 0.15
C LYS A 266 1.07 -40.52 0.32
N THR A 267 0.52 -39.92 1.36
CA THR A 267 0.53 -38.47 1.55
C THR A 267 0.61 -38.13 3.03
N THR A 268 1.57 -37.28 3.39
CA THR A 268 1.71 -36.77 4.75
C THR A 268 0.98 -35.43 4.92
N VAL A 269 0.70 -35.06 6.18
CA VAL A 269 0.17 -33.73 6.52
C VAL A 269 1.07 -32.61 5.97
N ASP A 270 2.38 -32.78 6.04
CA ASP A 270 3.35 -31.79 5.56
C ASP A 270 3.33 -31.63 4.04
N ASP A 271 3.08 -32.71 3.29
CA ASP A 271 2.89 -32.63 1.83
C ASP A 271 1.67 -31.77 1.48
N LEU A 272 0.55 -31.99 2.16
CA LEU A 272 -0.66 -31.19 1.93
C LEU A 272 -0.44 -29.72 2.32
N VAL A 273 0.18 -29.44 3.47
CA VAL A 273 0.50 -28.06 3.89
C VAL A 273 1.42 -27.38 2.88
N SER A 274 2.46 -28.09 2.40
CA SER A 274 3.39 -27.59 1.37
C SER A 274 2.66 -27.25 0.07
N VAL A 275 1.76 -28.12 -0.40
CA VAL A 275 0.97 -27.88 -1.60
C VAL A 275 0.04 -26.68 -1.44
N LEU A 276 -0.66 -26.56 -0.30
CA LEU A 276 -1.63 -25.50 -0.04
C LEU A 276 -0.97 -24.12 0.18
N THR A 277 0.24 -24.08 0.73
CA THR A 277 0.96 -22.83 1.05
C THR A 277 1.99 -22.44 0.00
N SER A 278 2.23 -23.27 -1.02
CA SER A 278 3.16 -22.96 -2.10
C SER A 278 2.75 -21.68 -2.84
N ARG A 279 3.74 -20.82 -3.07
CA ARG A 279 3.59 -19.60 -3.87
C ARG A 279 3.58 -19.88 -5.38
N ASP A 280 4.02 -21.07 -5.79
CA ASP A 280 4.19 -21.47 -7.19
C ASP A 280 4.31 -23.01 -7.30
N LEU A 281 3.21 -23.69 -7.60
CA LEU A 281 3.19 -25.13 -7.80
C LEU A 281 3.71 -25.47 -9.20
N LYS A 282 4.89 -26.10 -9.23
CA LYS A 282 5.55 -26.57 -10.45
C LYS A 282 5.14 -27.99 -10.81
N ILE A 283 5.44 -28.37 -12.06
CA ILE A 283 5.37 -29.76 -12.54
C ILE A 283 6.22 -30.63 -11.60
N GLY A 284 5.60 -31.63 -10.96
CA GLY A 284 6.24 -32.50 -9.97
C GLY A 284 5.93 -32.21 -8.50
N ALA A 285 5.02 -31.28 -8.18
CA ALA A 285 4.51 -31.10 -6.82
C ALA A 285 3.88 -32.39 -6.26
N ALA A 286 3.92 -32.55 -4.93
CA ALA A 286 3.42 -33.74 -4.25
C ALA A 286 1.96 -34.03 -4.62
N GLN A 287 1.67 -35.28 -4.98
CA GLN A 287 0.32 -35.75 -5.21
C GLN A 287 -0.36 -35.99 -3.85
N ILE A 288 -1.56 -35.46 -3.69
CA ILE A 288 -2.35 -35.55 -2.46
C ILE A 288 -3.41 -36.62 -2.65
N PHE A 289 -3.29 -37.71 -1.90
CA PHE A 289 -4.26 -38.80 -1.85
C PHE A 289 -5.18 -38.61 -0.64
N ILE A 290 -6.47 -38.39 -0.92
CA ILE A 290 -7.51 -38.19 0.09
C ILE A 290 -7.94 -39.55 0.66
N GLY A 291 -7.92 -39.69 1.98
CA GLY A 291 -8.32 -40.90 2.70
C GLY A 291 -9.82 -40.97 3.02
N CYS A 292 -10.47 -39.80 3.12
CA CYS A 292 -11.88 -39.69 3.47
C CYS A 292 -12.80 -39.79 2.24
N GLU A 293 -14.10 -39.91 2.49
CA GLU A 293 -15.12 -39.90 1.45
C GLU A 293 -15.19 -38.52 0.76
N THR A 294 -15.58 -38.50 -0.51
CA THR A 294 -15.61 -37.26 -1.33
C THR A 294 -16.57 -36.21 -0.77
N LEU A 295 -17.59 -36.66 -0.04
CA LEU A 295 -18.59 -35.79 0.58
C LEU A 295 -17.98 -34.93 1.69
N GLU A 296 -17.22 -35.56 2.58
CA GLU A 296 -16.46 -34.94 3.67
C GLU A 296 -15.39 -34.00 3.10
N PHE A 297 -14.62 -34.49 2.12
CA PHE A 297 -13.57 -33.67 1.49
C PHE A 297 -14.14 -32.40 0.86
N SER A 298 -15.28 -32.51 0.17
CA SER A 298 -15.94 -31.36 -0.44
C SER A 298 -16.38 -30.31 0.59
N TYR A 299 -16.88 -30.74 1.75
CA TYR A 299 -17.26 -29.82 2.82
C TYR A 299 -16.06 -29.13 3.46
N ILE A 300 -14.93 -29.84 3.62
CA ILE A 300 -13.67 -29.27 4.13
C ILE A 300 -13.12 -28.23 3.16
N VAL A 301 -13.15 -28.52 1.85
CA VAL A 301 -12.76 -27.55 0.83
C VAL A 301 -13.57 -26.27 0.96
N LYS A 302 -14.89 -26.37 1.14
CA LYS A 302 -15.78 -25.21 1.34
C LYS A 302 -15.44 -24.40 2.60
N LYS A 303 -15.03 -25.07 3.68
CA LYS A 303 -14.61 -24.40 4.93
C LYS A 303 -13.25 -23.72 4.79
N LEU A 304 -12.30 -24.39 4.16
CA LEU A 304 -10.96 -23.84 3.91
C LEU A 304 -10.99 -22.71 2.90
N GLU A 305 -11.85 -22.74 1.88
CA GLU A 305 -11.94 -21.74 0.81
C GLU A 305 -11.96 -20.30 1.33
N LEU A 306 -12.53 -20.05 2.51
CA LEU A 306 -12.55 -18.71 3.15
C LEU A 306 -11.16 -18.13 3.46
N SER A 307 -10.15 -18.98 3.63
CA SER A 307 -8.77 -18.60 3.97
C SER A 307 -7.81 -18.66 2.76
N PHE A 308 -8.36 -18.84 1.55
CA PHE A 308 -7.58 -19.02 0.33
C PHE A 308 -8.16 -18.17 -0.80
N SER A 309 -7.29 -17.61 -1.64
CA SER A 309 -7.74 -16.87 -2.83
C SER A 309 -8.11 -17.77 -4.01
N ASN A 310 -7.64 -19.03 -4.03
CA ASN A 310 -7.80 -19.93 -5.17
C ASN A 310 -7.88 -21.41 -4.76
N PHE A 311 -8.40 -21.75 -3.57
CA PHE A 311 -8.64 -23.15 -3.16
C PHE A 311 -10.13 -23.49 -3.24
N ASN A 312 -10.56 -24.03 -4.37
CA ASN A 312 -11.97 -24.34 -4.66
C ASN A 312 -12.05 -25.57 -5.60
N PRO A 313 -13.23 -26.14 -5.85
CA PRO A 313 -13.36 -27.32 -6.73
C PRO A 313 -12.75 -27.17 -8.12
N THR A 314 -12.81 -25.96 -8.70
CA THR A 314 -12.28 -25.71 -10.04
C THR A 314 -10.75 -25.69 -10.03
N SER A 315 -10.13 -25.05 -9.04
CA SER A 315 -8.68 -25.02 -8.93
C SER A 315 -8.09 -26.39 -8.55
N ILE A 316 -8.76 -27.15 -7.67
CA ILE A 316 -8.39 -28.52 -7.30
C ILE A 316 -8.32 -29.42 -8.54
N ASP A 317 -9.35 -29.40 -9.39
CA ASP A 317 -9.37 -30.18 -10.65
C ASP A 317 -8.26 -29.73 -11.60
N SER A 318 -8.11 -28.41 -11.78
CA SER A 318 -7.07 -27.87 -12.68
C SER A 318 -5.64 -28.15 -12.23
N SER A 319 -5.42 -28.39 -10.93
CA SER A 319 -4.08 -28.68 -10.38
C SER A 319 -3.58 -30.08 -10.76
N ASN A 320 -4.48 -31.04 -11.00
CA ASN A 320 -4.16 -32.46 -11.16
C ASN A 320 -3.35 -33.09 -10.00
N LEU A 321 -3.38 -32.48 -8.81
CA LEU A 321 -2.65 -32.96 -7.63
C LEU A 321 -3.49 -33.85 -6.71
N PHE A 322 -4.82 -33.77 -6.77
CA PHE A 322 -5.71 -34.42 -5.79
C PHE A 322 -6.33 -35.71 -6.33
N TYR A 323 -6.18 -36.78 -5.56
CA TYR A 323 -6.69 -38.11 -5.86
C TYR A 323 -7.63 -38.57 -4.77
N SER A 324 -8.76 -39.14 -5.15
CA SER A 324 -9.74 -39.71 -4.24
C SER A 324 -9.20 -40.94 -3.51
N LYS A 325 -9.94 -41.41 -2.50
CA LYS A 325 -9.69 -42.67 -1.77
C LYS A 325 -9.48 -43.88 -2.69
N LYS A 326 -10.14 -43.89 -3.86
CA LYS A 326 -10.03 -44.95 -4.87
C LYS A 326 -8.86 -44.76 -5.86
N GLY A 327 -8.04 -43.73 -5.67
CA GLY A 327 -6.90 -43.40 -6.53
C GLY A 327 -7.27 -42.67 -7.83
N ASN A 328 -8.53 -42.30 -8.04
CA ASN A 328 -8.95 -41.53 -9.22
C ASN A 328 -8.72 -40.03 -8.98
N ALA A 329 -8.26 -39.30 -10.00
CA ALA A 329 -8.16 -37.84 -9.95
C ALA A 329 -9.52 -37.21 -9.61
N ILE A 330 -9.53 -36.31 -8.63
CA ILE A 330 -10.75 -35.62 -8.19
C ILE A 330 -11.15 -34.60 -9.25
N LYS A 331 -12.40 -34.67 -9.71
CA LYS A 331 -12.98 -33.75 -10.70
C LYS A 331 -13.89 -32.74 -10.04
N LYS A 332 -13.94 -31.52 -10.58
CA LYS A 332 -14.74 -30.41 -10.00
C LYS A 332 -16.22 -30.78 -9.86
N GLY A 333 -16.76 -31.53 -10.83
CA GLY A 333 -18.14 -32.01 -10.83
C GLY A 333 -18.45 -32.92 -9.63
N SER A 334 -17.50 -33.75 -9.21
CA SER A 334 -17.66 -34.64 -8.05
C SER A 334 -17.80 -33.85 -6.75
N LEU A 335 -17.03 -32.77 -6.60
CA LEU A 335 -17.09 -31.89 -5.43
C LEU A 335 -18.36 -31.01 -5.44
N TYR A 336 -18.71 -30.40 -6.57
CA TYR A 336 -19.96 -29.62 -6.66
C TYR A 336 -21.20 -30.48 -6.37
N ASN A 337 -21.25 -31.72 -6.87
CA ASN A 337 -22.35 -32.64 -6.59
C ASN A 337 -22.36 -33.10 -5.12
N ALA A 338 -21.20 -33.29 -4.51
CA ALA A 338 -21.10 -33.60 -3.09
C ALA A 338 -21.65 -32.48 -2.20
N ASN A 339 -21.35 -31.21 -2.53
CA ASN A 339 -21.84 -30.04 -1.79
C ASN A 339 -23.37 -29.87 -1.76
N GLN A 340 -24.13 -30.64 -2.54
CA GLN A 340 -25.60 -30.67 -2.48
C GLN A 340 -26.14 -31.52 -1.32
N ARG A 341 -25.27 -32.25 -0.61
CA ARG A 341 -25.61 -33.13 0.51
C ARG A 341 -24.82 -32.71 1.74
N GLU A 342 -25.37 -33.00 2.92
CA GLU A 342 -24.64 -32.80 4.17
C GLU A 342 -23.65 -33.95 4.41
N PRO A 343 -22.41 -33.67 4.84
CA PRO A 343 -21.43 -34.71 5.15
C PRO A 343 -21.79 -35.45 6.43
N TYR A 344 -21.41 -36.72 6.51
CA TYR A 344 -21.72 -37.56 7.68
C TYR A 344 -21.02 -37.04 8.94
N LYS A 345 -19.78 -36.57 8.78
CA LYS A 345 -18.93 -36.05 9.86
C LYS A 345 -19.01 -34.53 10.03
N LYS A 346 -20.12 -33.89 9.65
CA LYS A 346 -20.28 -32.42 9.69
C LYS A 346 -19.88 -31.81 11.04
N ALA A 347 -20.40 -32.36 12.14
CA ALA A 347 -20.16 -31.85 13.48
C ALA A 347 -18.69 -31.95 13.91
N GLU A 348 -18.04 -33.07 13.59
CA GLU A 348 -16.60 -33.28 13.84
C GLU A 348 -15.77 -32.26 13.06
N ILE A 349 -16.09 -32.06 11.77
CA ILE A 349 -15.42 -31.07 10.93
C ILE A 349 -15.63 -29.65 11.49
N ASP A 350 -16.87 -29.26 11.78
CA ASP A 350 -17.17 -27.93 12.32
C ASP A 350 -16.42 -27.64 13.64
N ASN A 351 -16.32 -28.64 14.53
CA ASN A 351 -15.56 -28.50 15.79
C ASN A 351 -14.07 -28.27 15.57
N ILE A 352 -13.47 -28.92 14.56
CA ILE A 352 -12.06 -28.71 14.22
C ILE A 352 -11.84 -27.28 13.70
N PHE A 353 -12.75 -26.77 12.87
CA PHE A 353 -12.65 -25.41 12.33
C PHE A 353 -12.93 -24.29 13.34
N ASN A 354 -13.55 -24.58 14.49
CA ASN A 354 -13.68 -23.60 15.58
C ASN A 354 -12.31 -23.21 16.19
N HIS A 355 -11.23 -23.95 15.87
CA HIS A 355 -9.86 -23.68 16.32
C HIS A 355 -9.01 -22.91 15.28
N LEU A 356 -9.59 -22.56 14.12
CA LEU A 356 -8.96 -21.85 13.01
C LEU A 356 -9.27 -20.36 13.09
#